data_AF-A0A6G0UDE1-F1
#
_entry.id   AF-A0A6G0UDE1-F1
#
_cell.length_a   1.000
_cell.length_b   1.000
_cell.length_c   1.000
_cell.angle_alpha   90.00
_cell.angle_beta   90.00
_cell.angle_gamma   90.00
#
_symmetry.space_group_name_H-M   'P 1'
#
loop_
_entity.id
_entity.type
_entity.pdbx_description
1 polymer ?
#
loop_
_entity_poly.entity_id
_entity_poly.type
_entity_poly.pdbx_seq_one_letter_code
_entity_poly.pdbx_strand_id
1 'polypeptide(L)'
;MSEIKYFLFLLFLGISFDRSETKFIQYTSPSNVGYKTPENLCDPLGGIWNNYLNRCVCRKNYYGLYCQLVKNCLHGSIFNGRCLCDYGWEGDFCEKIHCFYGTPTENFTQCECSRGVAGIYCDSCKERYQ
;
A
#
# COMPACT_ATOMS: atom_id res chain seq x y z
N MET A 1 -28.67 1.39 -51.34
CA MET A 1 -27.77 0.27 -51.69
C MET A 1 -26.33 0.76 -51.56
N SER A 2 -25.68 0.62 -50.39
CA SER A 2 -24.21 0.70 -50.30
C SER A 2 -23.60 0.21 -48.97
N GLU A 3 -24.39 0.01 -47.91
CA GLU A 3 -23.83 -0.29 -46.57
C GLU A 3 -23.70 -1.79 -46.24
N ILE A 4 -24.27 -2.69 -47.04
CA ILE A 4 -24.32 -4.13 -46.71
C ILE A 4 -23.04 -4.89 -47.13
N LYS A 5 -22.21 -4.30 -48.00
CA LYS A 5 -21.00 -4.98 -48.52
C LYS A 5 -19.82 -4.97 -47.55
N TYR A 6 -19.75 -4.01 -46.63
CA TYR A 6 -18.63 -3.93 -45.68
C TYR A 6 -18.71 -4.97 -44.56
N PHE A 7 -19.91 -5.42 -44.20
CA PHE A 7 -20.11 -6.34 -43.08
C PHE A 7 -19.56 -7.76 -43.36
N LEU A 8 -19.62 -8.21 -44.61
CA LEU A 8 -19.06 -9.49 -45.03
C LEU A 8 -17.52 -9.48 -45.20
N PHE A 9 -16.92 -8.29 -45.37
CA PHE A 9 -15.46 -8.17 -45.53
C PHE A 9 -14.71 -8.30 -44.20
N LEU A 10 -15.38 -8.00 -43.08
CA LEU A 10 -14.77 -8.03 -41.73
C LEU A 10 -14.70 -9.43 -41.10
N LEU A 11 -15.50 -10.39 -41.58
CA LEU A 11 -15.46 -11.78 -41.10
C LEU A 11 -14.20 -12.53 -41.55
N PHE A 12 -13.60 -12.17 -42.70
CA PHE A 12 -12.35 -12.78 -43.18
C PHE A 12 -11.10 -12.31 -42.42
N LEU A 13 -11.20 -11.22 -41.65
CA LEU A 13 -10.12 -10.70 -40.80
C LEU A 13 -10.29 -11.08 -39.31
N GLY A 14 -11.29 -11.89 -38.97
CA GLY A 14 -11.49 -12.41 -37.61
C GLY A 14 -11.91 -11.36 -36.57
N ILE A 15 -12.56 -10.27 -36.98
CA ILE A 15 -12.97 -9.20 -36.07
C ILE A 15 -14.45 -9.40 -35.69
N SER A 16 -14.71 -9.78 -34.44
CA SER A 16 -16.05 -9.78 -33.83
C SER A 16 -16.23 -8.47 -33.04
N PHE A 17 -17.35 -7.77 -33.27
CA PHE A 17 -17.70 -6.56 -32.53
C PHE A 17 -18.73 -6.91 -31.44
N ASP A 18 -18.30 -7.01 -30.19
CA ASP A 18 -19.19 -7.25 -29.04
C ASP A 18 -19.47 -5.94 -28.30
N ARG A 19 -20.75 -5.64 -28.09
CA ARG A 19 -21.24 -4.44 -27.41
C ARG A 19 -21.44 -4.75 -25.92
N SER A 20 -20.34 -4.96 -25.23
CA SER A 20 -20.28 -5.18 -23.79
C SER A 20 -18.83 -4.91 -23.38
N GLU A 21 -18.59 -4.01 -22.42
CA GLU A 21 -17.25 -3.61 -21.95
C GLU A 21 -16.52 -4.71 -21.14
N THR A 22 -16.53 -5.94 -21.63
CA THR A 22 -15.65 -7.02 -21.22
C THR A 22 -14.35 -6.91 -22.00
N LYS A 23 -13.35 -6.24 -21.41
CA LYS A 23 -11.96 -6.30 -21.88
C LYS A 23 -11.49 -7.76 -21.90
N PHE A 24 -11.46 -8.35 -23.09
CA PHE A 24 -10.70 -9.56 -23.38
C PHE A 24 -9.22 -9.23 -23.22
N ILE A 25 -8.55 -9.89 -22.28
CA ILE A 25 -7.10 -9.78 -22.16
C ILE A 25 -6.47 -10.92 -22.94
N GLN A 26 -5.78 -10.52 -24.00
CA GLN A 26 -5.09 -11.35 -24.97
C GLN A 26 -3.88 -12.04 -24.32
N TYR A 27 -3.81 -13.36 -24.41
CA TYR A 27 -2.62 -14.15 -24.05
C TYR A 27 -1.55 -13.95 -25.12
N THR A 28 -0.78 -12.88 -24.98
CA THR A 28 0.53 -12.72 -25.62
C THR A 28 1.50 -12.34 -24.52
N SER A 29 2.62 -13.05 -24.38
CA SER A 29 3.70 -12.62 -23.51
C SER A 29 4.38 -11.39 -24.11
N PRO A 30 4.23 -10.22 -23.46
CA PRO A 30 5.40 -9.43 -23.10
C PRO A 30 5.32 -8.89 -21.67
N SER A 31 6.49 -8.65 -21.10
CA SER A 31 6.79 -8.15 -19.76
C SER A 31 6.03 -6.87 -19.36
N ASN A 32 5.57 -6.81 -18.10
CA ASN A 32 5.06 -5.63 -17.37
C ASN A 32 3.61 -5.16 -17.61
N VAL A 33 2.66 -6.08 -17.80
CA VAL A 33 1.29 -5.85 -17.32
C VAL A 33 1.17 -6.56 -15.98
N GLY A 34 1.07 -5.79 -14.89
CA GLY A 34 1.07 -6.29 -13.51
C GLY A 34 -0.19 -7.11 -13.18
N TYR A 35 -0.28 -8.32 -13.71
CA TYR A 35 -1.23 -9.31 -13.23
C TYR A 35 -0.86 -9.63 -11.78
N LYS A 36 -1.65 -9.12 -10.84
CA LYS A 36 -1.52 -9.50 -9.43
C LYS A 36 -1.77 -11.01 -9.33
N THR A 37 -0.73 -11.77 -9.03
CA THR A 37 -0.89 -13.17 -8.63
C THR A 37 -1.65 -13.24 -7.30
N PRO A 38 -2.29 -14.37 -6.96
CA PRO A 38 -3.06 -14.50 -5.71
C PRO A 38 -2.25 -14.15 -4.46
N GLU A 39 -0.94 -14.42 -4.46
CA GLU A 39 -0.04 -14.03 -3.35
C GLU A 39 0.25 -12.52 -3.26
N ASN A 40 0.06 -11.76 -4.35
CA ASN A 40 0.27 -10.30 -4.41
C ASN A 40 -1.05 -9.51 -4.44
N LEU A 41 -2.17 -10.19 -4.17
CA LEU A 41 -3.48 -9.57 -4.13
C LEU A 41 -3.64 -8.71 -2.86
N CYS A 42 -3.20 -9.25 -1.72
CA CYS A 42 -3.23 -8.57 -0.42
C CYS A 42 -2.04 -7.64 -0.23
N ASP A 43 -2.20 -6.68 0.66
CA ASP A 43 -1.09 -5.95 1.24
C ASP A 43 -0.20 -6.92 2.04
N PRO A 44 1.13 -6.98 1.77
CA PRO A 44 2.02 -7.94 2.42
C PRO A 44 2.20 -7.68 3.91
N LEU A 45 2.12 -6.41 4.35
CA LEU A 45 2.13 -6.03 5.76
C LEU A 45 0.76 -6.32 6.38
N GLY A 46 -0.29 -5.97 5.63
CA GLY A 46 -1.66 -5.97 6.09
C GLY A 46 -2.32 -7.34 6.22
N GLY A 47 -1.95 -8.35 5.45
CA GLY A 47 -2.66 -9.63 5.47
C GLY A 47 -2.04 -10.77 4.69
N ILE A 48 -2.75 -11.89 4.66
CA ILE A 48 -2.43 -13.05 3.82
C ILE A 48 -3.66 -13.46 3.01
N TRP A 49 -3.43 -13.95 1.79
CA TRP A 49 -4.48 -14.47 0.95
C TRP A 49 -4.97 -15.83 1.46
N ASN A 50 -6.28 -16.00 1.59
CA ASN A 50 -6.89 -17.29 1.91
C ASN A 50 -7.62 -17.82 0.68
N ASN A 51 -7.08 -18.89 0.08
CA ASN A 51 -7.64 -19.53 -1.11
C ASN A 51 -9.03 -20.15 -0.88
N TYR A 52 -9.31 -20.69 0.32
CA TYR A 52 -10.60 -21.31 0.64
C TYR A 52 -11.73 -20.29 0.75
N LEU A 53 -11.42 -19.13 1.36
CA LEU A 53 -12.38 -18.03 1.50
C LEU A 53 -12.38 -17.08 0.30
N ASN A 54 -11.44 -17.28 -0.63
CA ASN A 54 -11.19 -16.42 -1.78
C ASN A 54 -11.09 -14.93 -1.40
N ARG A 55 -10.41 -14.64 -0.27
CA ARG A 55 -10.26 -13.28 0.26
C ARG A 55 -9.00 -13.10 1.10
N CYS A 56 -8.59 -11.85 1.28
CA CYS A 56 -7.54 -11.50 2.24
C CYS A 56 -8.02 -11.61 3.69
N VAL A 57 -7.20 -12.23 4.54
CA VAL A 57 -7.35 -12.24 5.99
C VAL A 57 -6.40 -11.20 6.56
N CYS A 58 -6.95 -10.12 7.09
CA CYS A 58 -6.16 -8.99 7.59
C CYS A 58 -5.63 -9.21 9.00
N ARG A 59 -4.41 -8.74 9.23
CA ARG A 59 -3.73 -8.77 10.53
C ARG A 59 -4.08 -7.52 11.34
N LYS A 60 -4.17 -7.67 12.66
CA LYS A 60 -4.27 -6.56 13.63
C LYS A 60 -5.32 -5.50 13.23
N ASN A 61 -4.85 -4.28 12.99
CA ASN A 61 -5.66 -3.09 12.69
C ASN A 61 -5.75 -2.79 11.19
N TYR A 62 -5.34 -3.71 10.32
CA TYR A 62 -5.58 -3.60 8.89
C TYR A 62 -7.01 -4.02 8.52
N TYR A 63 -7.54 -3.43 7.45
CA TYR A 63 -8.84 -3.75 6.88
C TYR A 63 -8.92 -3.39 5.39
N GLY A 64 -10.08 -3.61 4.78
CA GLY A 64 -10.31 -3.47 3.34
C GLY A 64 -10.27 -4.82 2.62
N LEU A 65 -10.65 -4.82 1.34
CA LEU A 65 -10.70 -6.04 0.52
C LEU A 65 -9.33 -6.71 0.41
N TYR A 66 -8.27 -5.90 0.36
CA TYR A 66 -6.88 -6.33 0.21
C TYR A 66 -6.03 -5.99 1.44
N CYS A 67 -6.63 -5.72 2.60
CA CYS A 67 -5.92 -5.28 3.81
C CYS A 67 -5.06 -4.02 3.60
N GLN A 68 -5.49 -3.17 2.67
CA GLN A 68 -4.77 -1.98 2.24
C GLN A 68 -5.13 -0.72 3.04
N LEU A 69 -5.90 -0.85 4.12
CA LEU A 69 -6.34 0.29 4.93
C LEU A 69 -6.03 0.02 6.40
N VAL A 70 -5.82 1.08 7.18
CA VAL A 70 -5.54 1.01 8.64
C VAL A 70 -6.67 1.65 9.44
N LYS A 71 -7.12 0.96 10.50
CA LYS A 71 -8.28 1.38 11.29
C LYS A 71 -7.99 2.60 12.17
N ASN A 72 -6.77 2.73 12.67
CA ASN A 72 -6.35 3.78 13.58
C ASN A 72 -4.84 4.05 13.47
N CYS A 73 -4.44 5.23 13.95
CA CYS A 73 -3.05 5.66 14.09
C CYS A 73 -2.85 6.09 15.54
N LEU A 74 -1.69 5.79 16.13
CA LEU A 74 -1.37 6.20 17.50
C LEU A 74 -0.91 7.66 17.56
N HIS A 75 0.07 8.03 16.72
CA HIS A 75 0.63 9.38 16.66
C HIS A 75 0.60 9.91 15.22
N GLY A 76 -0.57 10.36 14.79
CA GLY A 76 -0.78 10.86 13.44
C GLY A 76 -2.25 10.85 13.05
N SER A 77 -2.48 11.04 11.76
CA SER A 77 -3.83 11.09 11.21
C SER A 77 -3.99 10.10 10.06
N ILE A 78 -5.22 9.60 9.86
CA ILE A 78 -5.51 8.76 8.69
C ILE A 78 -5.59 9.65 7.45
N PHE A 79 -4.73 9.38 6.47
CA PHE A 79 -4.73 10.03 5.17
C PHE A 79 -4.75 8.95 4.08
N ASN A 80 -5.73 9.02 3.16
CA ASN A 80 -5.95 8.01 2.11
C ASN A 80 -5.99 6.56 2.64
N GLY A 81 -6.54 6.36 3.84
CA GLY A 81 -6.67 5.04 4.45
C GLY A 81 -5.38 4.46 5.02
N ARG A 82 -4.29 5.23 5.08
CA ARG A 82 -3.03 4.91 5.76
C ARG A 82 -2.75 5.93 6.86
N CYS A 83 -1.83 5.60 7.75
CA CYS A 83 -1.37 6.57 8.73
C CYS A 83 -0.36 7.53 8.09
N LEU A 84 -0.62 8.82 8.23
CA LEU A 84 0.36 9.87 8.07
C LEU A 84 0.86 10.21 9.47
N CYS A 85 2.09 9.80 9.77
CA CYS A 85 2.67 9.97 11.10
C CYS A 85 3.06 11.41 11.38
N ASP A 86 2.87 11.80 12.63
CA ASP A 86 3.38 13.08 13.14
C ASP A 86 4.90 13.06 13.19
N TYR A 87 5.50 14.24 13.32
CA TYR A 87 6.95 14.38 13.41
C TYR A 87 7.54 13.51 14.53
N GLY A 88 8.61 12.79 14.22
CA GLY A 88 9.30 11.92 15.17
C GLY A 88 8.60 10.59 15.47
N TRP A 89 7.57 10.21 14.70
CA TRP A 89 6.91 8.91 14.79
C TRP A 89 6.95 8.16 13.46
N GLU A 90 7.02 6.83 13.54
CA GLU A 90 7.10 5.93 12.40
C GLU A 90 6.38 4.60 12.67
N GLY A 91 6.29 3.76 11.63
CA GLY A 91 5.56 2.51 11.65
C GLY A 91 4.20 2.64 10.96
N ASP A 92 3.58 1.49 10.67
CA ASP A 92 2.32 1.42 9.93
C ASP A 92 1.16 2.10 10.68
N PHE A 93 1.26 2.17 12.00
CA PHE A 93 0.29 2.80 12.89
C PHE A 93 0.90 3.96 13.68
N CYS A 94 2.08 4.44 13.30
CA CYS A 94 2.83 5.49 14.00
C CYS A 94 3.08 5.14 15.48
N GLU A 95 3.35 3.86 15.73
CA GLU A 95 3.51 3.31 17.07
C GLU A 95 4.94 3.38 17.60
N LYS A 96 5.91 3.70 16.74
CA LYS A 96 7.34 3.72 17.11
C LYS A 96 7.88 5.13 17.03
N ILE A 97 8.63 5.53 18.05
CA ILE A 97 9.37 6.78 18.05
C ILE A 97 10.56 6.67 17.10
N HIS A 98 10.78 7.72 16.31
CA HIS A 98 11.98 7.88 15.50
C HIS A 98 13.00 8.75 16.25
N CYS A 99 14.18 8.19 16.51
CA CYS A 99 15.27 8.88 17.19
C CYS A 99 16.31 9.34 16.16
N PHE A 100 16.48 10.65 15.97
CA PHE A 100 17.40 11.19 14.95
C PHE A 100 18.87 10.98 15.32
N TYR A 101 19.24 11.30 16.57
CA TYR A 101 20.62 11.16 17.07
C TYR A 101 20.67 10.37 18.39
N GLY A 102 20.12 9.16 18.37
CA GLY A 102 20.05 8.28 19.53
C GLY A 102 19.53 6.91 19.17
N THR A 103 19.22 6.12 20.19
CA THR A 103 18.62 4.79 20.02
C THR A 103 17.25 4.75 20.69
N PRO A 104 16.25 4.11 20.06
CA PRO A 104 14.97 3.89 20.73
C PRO A 104 15.15 2.89 21.88
N THR A 105 14.37 3.06 22.94
CA THR A 105 14.26 2.07 24.02
C THR A 105 13.58 0.79 23.53
N GLU A 106 13.64 -0.29 24.32
CA GLU A 106 13.05 -1.60 23.96
C GLU A 106 11.56 -1.52 23.58
N ASN A 107 10.83 -0.55 24.16
CA ASN A 107 9.41 -0.34 23.90
C ASN A 107 9.12 0.61 22.72
N PHE A 108 10.14 1.18 22.07
CA PHE A 108 10.00 2.14 20.97
C PHE A 108 9.15 3.38 21.29
N THR A 109 9.07 3.79 22.55
CA THR A 109 8.29 4.98 22.98
C THR A 109 9.15 6.18 23.37
N GLN A 110 10.45 5.97 23.59
CA GLN A 110 11.38 6.99 24.05
C GLN A 110 12.76 6.79 23.40
N CYS A 111 13.55 7.86 23.34
CA CYS A 111 14.89 7.86 22.79
C CYS A 111 15.95 8.05 23.87
N GLU A 112 17.01 7.27 23.78
CA GLU A 112 18.26 7.47 24.51
C GLU A 112 19.22 8.28 23.62
N CYS A 113 19.39 9.55 23.97
CA CYS A 113 20.14 10.50 23.14
C CYS A 113 21.65 10.33 23.26
N SER A 114 22.35 10.52 22.13
CA SER A 114 23.81 10.58 22.09
C SER A 114 24.33 11.84 22.82
N ARG A 115 25.64 11.85 23.11
CA ARG A 115 26.25 12.99 23.82
C ARG A 115 26.12 14.28 23.00
N GLY A 116 25.61 15.33 23.62
CA GLY A 116 25.51 16.68 23.01
C GLY A 116 24.18 16.97 22.31
N VAL A 117 23.30 15.98 22.18
CA VAL A 117 21.92 16.16 21.68
C VAL A 117 20.90 15.92 22.78
N ALA A 118 19.69 16.46 22.59
CA ALA A 118 18.59 16.48 23.52
C ALA A 118 17.25 16.56 22.76
N GLY A 119 16.14 16.60 23.49
CA GLY A 119 14.79 16.55 22.93
C GLY A 119 14.22 15.13 22.95
N ILE A 120 12.90 15.02 22.83
CA ILE A 120 12.20 13.72 22.90
C ILE A 120 12.58 12.80 21.73
N TYR A 121 12.95 13.39 20.59
CA TYR A 121 13.39 12.68 19.38
C TYR A 121 14.92 12.73 19.18
N CYS A 122 15.66 13.29 20.15
CA CYS A 122 17.08 13.58 20.05
C CYS A 122 17.45 14.38 18.79
N ASP A 123 16.65 15.39 18.45
CA ASP A 123 16.75 16.22 17.24
C ASP A 123 17.37 17.60 17.50
N SER A 124 17.64 17.93 18.76
CA SER A 124 18.05 19.26 19.20
C SER A 124 19.42 19.23 19.86
N CYS A 125 20.26 20.25 19.62
CA CYS A 125 21.55 20.38 20.32
C CYS A 125 21.33 20.80 21.79
N LYS A 126 22.04 20.14 22.72
CA LYS A 126 21.95 20.41 24.15
C LYS A 126 22.43 21.83 24.52
N GLU A 127 23.29 22.43 23.69
CA GLU A 127 23.88 23.77 23.90
C GLU A 127 22.87 24.93 23.78
N ARG A 128 21.63 24.68 23.35
CA ARG A 128 20.56 25.68 23.32
C ARG A 128 19.59 25.64 24.52
N TYR A 129 19.90 24.85 25.54
CA TYR A 129 19.10 24.72 26.77
C TYR A 129 19.86 25.28 27.99
N GLN A 130 20.39 26.50 27.85
CA GLN A 130 20.91 27.33 28.95
C GLN A 130 20.21 28.69 28.90
#